data_AF-A0A6J4XT09-F1
#
_entry.id   AF-A0A6J4XT09-F1
#
_cell.length_a   1.000
_cell.length_b   1.000
_cell.length_c   1.000
_cell.angle_alpha   90.00
_cell.angle_beta   90.00
_cell.angle_gamma   90.00
#
_symmetry.space_group_name_H-M   'P 1'
#
loop_
_entity.id
_entity.type
_entity.pdbx_description
1 polymer ?
#
loop_
_entity_poly.entity_id
_entity_poly.type
_entity_poly.pdbx_seq_one_letter_code
_entity_poly.pdbx_strand_id
1 'polypeptide(L)'
;MTPFLPRAGKKNLPVILLTIAMALLIGCNSNNRSTQKSTVSKSITDIQVIEDASTWNCVVNGDNPLVFSAINHLAPTGVILYFPDTSLDAPASAAVAPENEIIQSIQAEEFVDGAIKNSRIFIKLKINRPYALAPAANGIVISFPKTLAESDVRQIASNPDKVIAAGTGSPALAPENILKTVSATPMKDNVIVNLKADRTIEDYKSFALENPARIVFDIFQIQTPDAVGQAIAVNSQWVKRIRYTPYPDRIRLVLDLPQRFLKNYFSFPTATGMLIYVGRLPEPLRTQ
;
A
#
# COMPACT_ATOMS: atom_id res chain seq x y z
N MET A 1 0.64 -11.17 61.31
CA MET A 1 1.72 -10.54 62.07
C MET A 1 3.05 -10.95 61.46
N THR A 2 3.66 -9.99 60.78
CA THR A 2 5.10 -9.79 60.53
C THR A 2 5.97 -10.03 61.80
N PRO A 3 7.31 -9.99 61.76
CA PRO A 3 8.32 -10.64 60.88
C PRO A 3 9.57 -11.06 61.73
N PHE A 4 10.79 -10.95 61.15
CA PHE A 4 12.13 -10.78 61.78
C PHE A 4 13.18 -11.94 61.75
N LEU A 5 14.09 -11.79 60.76
CA LEU A 5 15.56 -12.01 60.70
C LEU A 5 16.35 -11.94 62.04
N PRO A 6 17.60 -12.47 62.17
CA PRO A 6 18.86 -12.06 61.47
C PRO A 6 19.83 -13.22 61.11
N ARG A 7 20.81 -13.16 60.20
CA ARG A 7 21.94 -12.26 59.82
C ARG A 7 23.27 -12.52 60.57
N ALA A 8 24.31 -12.79 59.76
CA ALA A 8 25.74 -12.43 59.87
C ALA A 8 26.77 -13.40 60.48
N GLY A 9 27.88 -13.57 59.75
CA GLY A 9 29.16 -14.07 60.28
C GLY A 9 30.19 -14.46 59.20
N LYS A 10 30.92 -13.48 58.63
CA LYS A 10 32.11 -13.64 57.75
C LYS A 10 33.37 -14.02 58.54
N LYS A 11 34.39 -14.57 57.83
CA LYS A 11 35.89 -14.52 57.99
C LYS A 11 36.51 -15.93 57.87
N ASN A 12 37.63 -16.28 57.21
CA ASN A 12 38.69 -15.64 56.40
C ASN A 12 39.45 -16.72 55.57
N LEU A 13 40.10 -16.29 54.47
CA LEU A 13 41.29 -16.75 53.68
C LEU A 13 42.18 -17.90 54.27
N PRO A 14 42.95 -18.75 53.50
CA PRO A 14 43.73 -18.34 52.31
C PRO A 14 44.04 -19.33 51.14
N VAL A 15 44.46 -18.69 50.04
CA VAL A 15 45.41 -19.04 48.95
C VAL A 15 46.14 -20.40 49.00
N ILE A 16 45.97 -21.25 47.97
CA ILE A 16 47.04 -22.08 47.38
C ILE A 16 46.83 -22.21 45.85
N LEU A 17 47.91 -22.01 45.12
CA LEU A 17 48.12 -22.02 43.67
C LEU A 17 48.61 -23.42 43.25
N LEU A 18 47.98 -24.12 42.28
CA LEU A 18 48.68 -24.97 41.29
C LEU A 18 47.76 -25.53 40.18
N THR A 19 48.17 -25.23 38.94
CA THR A 19 47.93 -25.82 37.61
C THR A 19 47.16 -27.14 37.47
N ILE A 20 46.31 -27.25 36.42
CA ILE A 20 46.39 -28.24 35.32
C ILE A 20 45.41 -27.85 34.19
N ALA A 21 45.90 -27.95 32.96
CA ALA A 21 45.22 -27.65 31.71
C ALA A 21 44.07 -28.63 31.39
N MET A 22 42.97 -28.11 30.84
CA MET A 22 42.01 -28.90 30.07
C MET A 22 41.52 -28.05 28.90
N ALA A 23 41.81 -28.51 27.69
CA ALA A 23 41.35 -27.91 26.44
C ALA A 23 39.81 -27.97 26.38
N LEU A 24 39.17 -26.82 26.15
CA LEU A 24 37.77 -26.74 25.76
C LEU A 24 37.68 -26.04 24.41
N LEU A 25 37.02 -26.76 23.50
CA LEU A 25 36.69 -26.38 22.14
C LEU A 25 36.00 -25.01 22.13
N ILE A 26 36.65 -24.01 21.52
CA ILE A 26 35.97 -22.78 21.10
C ILE A 26 35.14 -23.15 19.87
N GLY A 27 33.93 -23.63 20.11
CA GLY A 27 32.87 -23.56 19.12
C GLY A 27 32.54 -22.07 18.93
N CYS A 28 32.89 -21.53 17.76
CA CYS A 28 32.31 -20.27 17.30
C CYS A 28 30.81 -20.48 17.12
N ASN A 29 30.01 -20.15 18.14
CA ASN A 29 28.59 -19.91 17.92
C ASN A 29 28.53 -18.64 17.07
N SER A 30 28.21 -18.81 15.80
CA SER A 30 27.78 -17.74 14.92
C SER A 30 26.59 -17.07 15.60
N ASN A 31 26.85 -15.98 16.32
CA ASN A 31 25.81 -15.06 16.71
C ASN A 31 25.32 -14.44 15.41
N ASN A 32 24.32 -15.10 14.81
CA ASN A 32 23.45 -14.53 13.82
C ASN A 32 22.77 -13.34 14.51
N ARG A 33 23.45 -12.20 14.51
CA ARG A 33 22.86 -10.91 14.71
C ARG A 33 21.88 -10.81 13.56
N SER A 34 20.62 -11.20 13.80
CA SER A 34 19.52 -10.74 12.98
C SER A 34 19.69 -9.23 12.96
N THR A 35 20.11 -8.70 11.82
CA THR A 35 19.91 -7.31 11.48
C THR A 35 18.40 -7.15 11.48
N GLN A 36 17.84 -6.85 12.65
CA GLN A 36 16.54 -6.22 12.77
C GLN A 36 16.68 -4.98 11.92
N LYS A 37 16.16 -5.06 10.70
CA LYS A 37 15.95 -3.92 9.84
C LYS A 37 15.02 -3.03 10.64
N SER A 38 15.56 -2.03 11.32
CA SER A 38 14.78 -1.02 12.00
C SER A 38 13.95 -0.35 10.93
N THR A 39 12.70 -0.78 10.79
CA THR A 39 11.70 -0.10 9.98
C THR A 39 11.50 1.24 10.66
N VAL A 40 12.10 2.29 10.13
CA VAL A 40 11.79 3.65 10.56
C VAL A 40 10.32 3.85 10.23
N SER A 41 9.46 3.89 11.25
CA SER A 41 8.04 4.20 11.09
C SER A 41 7.95 5.56 10.41
N LYS A 42 7.38 5.61 9.20
CA LYS A 42 7.19 6.85 8.46
C LYS A 42 5.83 7.41 8.78
N SER A 43 5.68 8.73 8.82
CA SER A 43 4.39 9.37 9.00
C SER A 43 4.19 10.52 8.02
N ILE A 44 2.96 10.69 7.55
CA ILE A 44 2.54 11.92 6.89
C ILE A 44 2.27 12.95 7.98
N THR A 45 3.02 14.04 7.95
CA THR A 45 3.04 15.07 8.99
C THR A 45 2.18 16.27 8.64
N ASP A 46 1.99 16.55 7.34
CA ASP A 46 1.24 17.71 6.88
C ASP A 46 0.69 17.52 5.47
N ILE A 47 -0.49 18.10 5.24
CA ILE A 47 -1.16 18.16 3.93
C ILE A 47 -1.70 19.57 3.76
N GLN A 48 -1.26 20.25 2.71
CA GLN A 48 -1.65 21.63 2.45
C GLN A 48 -1.87 21.89 0.96
N VAL A 49 -2.60 22.96 0.66
CA VAL A 49 -2.82 23.43 -0.70
C VAL A 49 -2.17 24.80 -0.85
N ILE A 50 -1.25 24.89 -1.79
CA ILE A 50 -0.51 26.12 -2.12
C ILE A 50 -0.96 26.59 -3.50
N GLU A 51 -1.26 27.87 -3.61
CA GLU A 51 -1.55 28.53 -4.88
C GLU A 51 -0.26 29.04 -5.51
N ASP A 52 0.01 28.61 -6.74
CA ASP A 52 1.03 29.22 -7.60
C ASP A 52 0.35 30.02 -8.72
N ALA A 53 1.16 30.73 -9.52
CA ALA A 53 0.66 31.57 -10.62
C ALA A 53 -0.23 30.79 -11.63
N SER A 54 0.11 29.53 -11.93
CA SER A 54 -0.57 28.70 -12.94
C SER A 54 -1.17 27.39 -12.41
N THR A 55 -0.89 27.01 -11.16
CA THR A 55 -1.31 25.72 -10.60
C THR A 55 -1.89 25.86 -9.19
N TRP A 56 -2.74 24.90 -8.84
CA TRP A 56 -3.07 24.57 -7.46
C TRP A 56 -2.27 23.33 -7.06
N ASN A 57 -1.41 23.47 -6.05
CA ASN A 57 -0.51 22.41 -5.62
C ASN A 57 -0.98 21.81 -4.30
N CYS A 58 -1.35 20.54 -4.28
CA CYS A 58 -1.50 19.78 -3.05
C CYS A 58 -0.12 19.24 -2.65
N VAL A 59 0.39 19.67 -1.49
CA VAL A 59 1.68 19.24 -0.94
C VAL A 59 1.43 18.30 0.21
N VAL A 60 2.01 17.10 0.12
CA VAL A 60 1.97 16.07 1.18
C VAL A 60 3.38 15.90 1.71
N ASN A 61 3.58 16.22 3.00
CA ASN A 61 4.86 16.12 3.68
C ASN A 61 4.88 14.93 4.63
N GLY A 62 6.02 14.26 4.70
CA GLY A 62 6.31 13.25 5.70
C GLY A 62 7.51 13.61 6.57
N ASP A 63 7.69 12.84 7.64
CA ASP A 63 8.89 12.87 8.48
C ASP A 63 10.11 12.24 7.79
N ASN A 64 9.85 11.41 6.77
CA ASN A 64 10.82 10.69 5.95
C ASN A 64 10.33 10.68 4.48
N PRO A 65 11.20 10.35 3.52
CA PRO A 65 10.79 10.14 2.14
C PRO A 65 9.64 9.13 2.00
N LEU A 66 8.54 9.62 1.44
CA LEU A 66 7.30 8.86 1.23
C LEU A 66 7.39 8.01 -0.02
N VAL A 67 6.95 6.76 0.09
CA VAL A 67 6.67 5.91 -1.06
C VAL A 67 5.18 6.03 -1.32
N PHE A 68 4.78 6.21 -2.57
CA PHE A 68 3.37 6.34 -2.90
C PHE A 68 3.04 5.84 -4.31
N SER A 69 1.76 5.55 -4.52
CA SER A 69 1.15 5.40 -5.85
C SER A 69 -0.04 6.35 -5.96
N ALA A 70 -0.40 6.75 -7.19
CA ALA A 70 -1.51 7.64 -7.46
C ALA A 70 -2.38 7.10 -8.59
N ILE A 71 -3.70 7.21 -8.45
CA ILE A 71 -4.66 6.80 -9.48
C ILE A 71 -5.77 7.84 -9.65
N ASN A 72 -6.30 7.93 -10.87
CA ASN A 72 -7.51 8.71 -11.15
C ASN A 72 -8.75 7.99 -10.64
N HIS A 73 -9.69 8.75 -10.10
CA HIS A 73 -11.01 8.29 -9.67
C HIS A 73 -12.08 9.04 -10.45
N LEU A 74 -12.99 8.32 -11.12
CA LEU A 74 -13.96 8.93 -12.03
C LEU A 74 -15.28 9.33 -11.35
N ALA A 75 -15.60 8.77 -10.18
CA ALA A 75 -16.85 9.05 -9.47
C ALA A 75 -16.81 8.66 -7.97
N PRO A 76 -16.68 9.63 -7.02
CA PRO A 76 -16.46 11.07 -7.25
C PRO A 76 -15.15 11.38 -7.98
N THR A 77 -15.17 12.35 -8.89
CA THR A 77 -13.98 12.78 -9.64
C THR A 77 -12.86 13.16 -8.67
N GLY A 78 -11.67 12.58 -8.82
CA GLY A 78 -10.56 12.89 -7.94
C GLY A 78 -9.29 12.09 -8.18
N VAL A 79 -8.31 12.29 -7.30
CA VAL A 79 -7.04 11.57 -7.29
C VAL A 79 -6.89 10.85 -5.95
N ILE A 80 -6.61 9.56 -5.97
CA ILE A 80 -6.30 8.78 -4.77
C ILE A 80 -4.80 8.55 -4.72
N LEU A 81 -4.16 8.93 -3.63
CA LEU A 81 -2.79 8.57 -3.31
C LEU A 81 -2.77 7.51 -2.21
N TYR A 82 -1.93 6.49 -2.40
CA TYR A 82 -1.72 5.43 -1.43
C TYR A 82 -0.27 5.44 -0.95
N PHE A 83 -0.08 5.39 0.37
CA PHE A 83 1.21 5.45 1.05
C PHE A 83 1.40 4.18 1.89
N PRO A 84 2.09 3.16 1.37
CA PRO A 84 2.37 1.94 2.13
C PRO A 84 3.31 2.22 3.30
N ASP A 85 3.14 1.45 4.39
CA ASP A 85 4.02 1.48 5.57
C ASP A 85 4.28 2.91 6.07
N THR A 86 3.20 3.68 6.13
CA THR A 86 3.19 5.11 6.46
C THR A 86 1.99 5.36 7.34
N SER A 87 2.23 5.90 8.54
CA SER A 87 1.18 6.37 9.45
C SER A 87 0.68 7.76 9.07
N LEU A 88 -0.38 8.22 9.73
CA LEU A 88 -0.94 9.55 9.56
C LEU A 88 -0.91 10.31 10.89
N ASP A 89 -0.19 11.43 10.92
CA ASP A 89 -0.19 12.29 12.10
C ASP A 89 -1.51 13.08 12.20
N ALA A 90 -1.88 13.44 13.42
CA ALA A 90 -3.12 14.16 13.73
C ALA A 90 -3.36 15.45 12.90
N PRO A 91 -2.37 16.33 12.65
CA PRO A 91 -2.58 17.48 11.77
C PRO A 91 -2.88 17.07 10.32
N ALA A 92 -2.23 16.01 9.82
CA ALA A 92 -2.44 15.51 8.47
C ALA A 92 -3.75 14.72 8.30
N SER A 93 -4.35 14.22 9.39
CA SER A 93 -5.65 13.53 9.34
C SER A 93 -6.86 14.46 9.24
N ALA A 94 -6.66 15.77 9.41
CA ALA A 94 -7.72 16.74 9.23
C ALA A 94 -8.12 16.86 7.75
N ALA A 95 -9.42 16.91 7.49
CA ALA A 95 -9.91 17.20 6.14
C ALA A 95 -9.57 18.65 5.76
N VAL A 96 -9.02 18.85 4.56
CA VAL A 96 -8.69 20.17 4.02
C VAL A 96 -9.66 20.51 2.90
N ALA A 97 -10.38 21.62 3.01
CA ALA A 97 -11.32 22.09 1.99
C ALA A 97 -10.88 23.47 1.49
N PRO A 98 -9.96 23.55 0.51
CA PRO A 98 -9.47 24.81 0.00
C PRO A 98 -10.55 25.54 -0.82
N GLU A 99 -10.59 26.86 -0.71
CA GLU A 99 -11.43 27.69 -1.58
C GLU A 99 -10.74 27.90 -2.93
N ASN A 100 -10.94 26.98 -3.87
CA ASN A 100 -10.53 27.15 -5.26
C ASN A 100 -11.47 26.46 -6.25
N GLU A 101 -11.23 26.59 -7.54
CA GLU A 101 -12.09 26.10 -8.62
C GLU A 101 -11.84 24.64 -9.03
N ILE A 102 -10.78 23.99 -8.53
CA ILE A 102 -10.38 22.63 -8.94
C ILE A 102 -10.59 21.61 -7.83
N ILE A 103 -10.00 21.85 -6.67
CA ILE A 103 -10.00 20.92 -5.54
C ILE A 103 -11.26 21.21 -4.70
N GLN A 104 -12.07 20.17 -4.50
CA GLN A 104 -13.24 20.23 -3.64
C GLN A 104 -12.86 19.99 -2.18
N SER A 105 -12.08 18.93 -1.93
CA SER A 105 -11.66 18.54 -0.59
C SER A 105 -10.49 17.56 -0.66
N ILE A 106 -9.69 17.51 0.39
CA ILE A 106 -8.64 16.52 0.60
C ILE A 106 -8.96 15.80 1.91
N GLN A 107 -9.02 14.48 1.84
CA GLN A 107 -9.30 13.61 2.99
C GLN A 107 -8.17 12.61 3.11
N ALA A 108 -7.63 12.47 4.32
CA ALA A 108 -6.53 11.56 4.60
C ALA A 108 -6.94 10.56 5.68
N GLU A 109 -6.50 9.33 5.51
CA GLU A 109 -6.93 8.20 6.34
C GLU A 109 -5.77 7.25 6.59
N GLU A 110 -5.66 6.75 7.81
CA GLU A 110 -4.80 5.63 8.17
C GLU A 110 -5.65 4.36 8.24
N PHE A 111 -5.10 3.24 7.75
CA PHE A 111 -5.68 1.91 7.92
C PHE A 111 -4.59 0.87 8.20
N VAL A 112 -4.98 -0.20 8.89
CA VAL A 112 -4.05 -1.25 9.33
C VAL A 112 -4.22 -2.51 8.48
N ASP A 113 -3.13 -2.99 7.88
CA ASP A 113 -3.03 -4.31 7.25
C ASP A 113 -2.08 -5.18 8.07
N GLY A 114 -2.65 -6.06 8.90
CA GLY A 114 -1.89 -6.85 9.88
C GLY A 114 -1.23 -5.97 10.94
N ALA A 115 0.09 -5.86 10.89
CA ALA A 115 0.88 -5.01 11.80
C ALA A 115 1.36 -3.71 11.13
N ILE A 116 1.07 -3.50 9.84
CA ILE A 116 1.56 -2.38 9.05
C ILE A 116 0.46 -1.33 8.96
N LYS A 117 0.81 -0.09 9.32
CA LYS A 117 -0.04 1.09 9.10
C LYS A 117 0.19 1.61 7.69
N ASN A 118 -0.88 1.91 6.98
CA ASN A 118 -0.82 2.52 5.66
C ASN A 118 -1.71 3.75 5.64
N SER A 119 -1.33 4.73 4.84
CA SER A 119 -2.08 5.97 4.69
C SER A 119 -2.65 6.10 3.28
N ARG A 120 -3.77 6.79 3.17
CA ARG A 120 -4.40 7.12 1.89
C ARG A 120 -4.88 8.56 1.92
N ILE A 121 -4.70 9.25 0.80
CA ILE A 121 -5.22 10.60 0.59
C ILE A 121 -6.15 10.59 -0.61
N PHE A 122 -7.38 11.06 -0.46
CA PHE A 122 -8.29 11.32 -1.56
C PHE A 122 -8.42 12.83 -1.79
N ILE A 123 -7.94 13.30 -2.94
CA ILE A 123 -8.11 14.66 -3.43
C ILE A 123 -9.34 14.66 -4.33
N LYS A 124 -10.50 15.04 -3.78
CA LYS A 124 -11.74 15.19 -4.53
C LYS A 124 -11.69 16.45 -5.37
N LEU A 125 -12.07 16.35 -6.64
CA LEU A 125 -12.05 17.45 -7.60
C LEU A 125 -13.46 17.90 -7.98
N LYS A 126 -13.64 19.21 -8.12
CA LYS A 126 -14.86 19.84 -8.66
C LYS A 126 -15.00 19.58 -10.16
N ILE A 127 -13.86 19.48 -10.85
CA ILE A 127 -13.77 19.27 -12.30
C ILE A 127 -12.63 18.29 -12.61
N ASN A 128 -12.88 17.37 -13.55
CA ASN A 128 -11.85 16.42 -13.98
C ASN A 128 -10.73 17.17 -14.70
N ARG A 129 -9.50 17.05 -14.19
CA ARG A 129 -8.31 17.67 -14.78
C ARG A 129 -7.11 16.75 -14.70
N PRO A 130 -6.19 16.82 -15.69
CA PRO A 130 -4.88 16.20 -15.55
C PRO A 130 -4.14 16.82 -14.37
N TYR A 131 -3.19 16.07 -13.82
CA TYR A 131 -2.30 16.53 -12.76
C TYR A 131 -0.87 16.06 -13.02
N ALA A 132 0.09 16.81 -12.50
CA ALA A 132 1.49 16.42 -12.48
C ALA A 132 1.91 16.00 -11.06
N LEU A 133 2.88 15.09 -10.99
CA LEU A 133 3.48 14.62 -9.74
C LEU A 133 4.95 15.03 -9.72
N ALA A 134 5.37 15.71 -8.66
CA ALA A 134 6.75 16.13 -8.46
C ALA A 134 7.24 15.71 -7.05
N PRO A 135 8.30 14.88 -6.95
CA PRO A 135 8.88 14.52 -5.65
C PRO A 135 9.31 15.76 -4.86
N ALA A 136 9.03 15.76 -3.56
CA ALA A 136 9.56 16.72 -2.59
C ALA A 136 10.53 16.01 -1.64
N ALA A 137 11.33 16.78 -0.88
CA ALA A 137 12.40 16.25 -0.03
C ALA A 137 11.96 15.04 0.83
N ASN A 138 10.83 15.16 1.50
CA ASN A 138 10.21 14.08 2.29
C ASN A 138 8.74 13.85 1.88
N GLY A 139 8.40 14.05 0.61
CA GLY A 139 6.99 14.14 0.24
C GLY A 139 6.70 14.14 -1.24
N ILE A 140 5.51 14.60 -1.59
CA ILE A 140 5.01 14.67 -2.96
C ILE A 140 4.21 15.96 -3.17
N VAL A 141 4.39 16.58 -4.32
CA VAL A 141 3.56 17.68 -4.81
C VAL A 141 2.68 17.15 -5.95
N ILE A 142 1.38 17.43 -5.85
CA ILE A 142 0.37 17.13 -6.86
C ILE A 142 -0.12 18.45 -7.41
N SER A 143 0.20 18.74 -8.68
CA SER A 143 -0.08 20.01 -9.32
C SER A 143 -1.24 19.91 -10.30
N PHE A 144 -2.27 20.71 -10.07
CA PHE A 144 -3.42 20.85 -10.96
C PHE A 144 -3.36 22.19 -11.71
N PRO A 145 -3.36 22.20 -13.05
CA PRO A 145 -3.28 23.44 -13.81
C PRO A 145 -4.61 24.21 -13.73
N LYS A 146 -4.54 25.53 -13.51
CA LYS A 146 -5.71 26.44 -13.49
C LYS A 146 -6.40 26.52 -14.85
N THR A 147 -5.61 26.48 -15.91
CA THR A 147 -6.06 26.49 -17.31
C THR A 147 -5.50 25.29 -18.06
N LEU A 148 -6.26 24.75 -19.03
CA LEU A 148 -5.74 23.68 -19.89
C LEU A 148 -5.05 24.33 -21.09
N ALA A 149 -3.73 24.18 -21.21
CA ALA A 149 -3.03 24.52 -22.44
C ALA A 149 -3.13 23.34 -23.43
N GLU A 150 -3.10 23.64 -24.73
CA GLU A 150 -3.24 22.65 -25.81
C GLU A 150 -2.15 21.55 -25.78
N SER A 151 -1.00 21.86 -25.17
CA SER A 151 0.09 20.92 -24.91
C SER A 151 -0.23 19.87 -23.84
N ASP A 152 -1.10 20.18 -22.86
CA ASP A 152 -1.51 19.27 -21.79
C ASP A 152 -2.50 18.20 -22.30
N VAL A 153 -3.24 18.51 -23.37
CA VAL A 153 -4.20 17.59 -24.01
C VAL A 153 -3.50 16.47 -24.79
N ARG A 154 -2.30 16.71 -25.34
CA ARG A 154 -1.54 15.71 -26.10
C ARG A 154 -0.93 14.59 -25.23
N GLN A 155 -0.71 14.83 -23.94
CA GLN A 155 -0.24 13.80 -23.01
C GLN A 155 -1.30 12.75 -22.67
N ILE A 156 -2.59 13.11 -22.77
CA ILE A 156 -3.74 12.22 -22.50
C ILE A 156 -3.90 11.16 -23.60
N ALA A 157 -3.55 11.49 -24.85
CA ALA A 157 -3.67 10.55 -25.98
C ALA A 157 -2.57 9.49 -26.04
N SER A 158 -1.53 9.59 -25.20
CA SER A 158 -0.41 8.64 -25.17
C SER A 158 -0.21 7.91 -23.84
N ASN A 159 -0.97 8.21 -22.78
CA ASN A 159 -0.98 7.40 -21.56
C ASN A 159 -2.10 7.81 -20.59
N PRO A 160 -3.15 6.99 -20.36
CA PRO A 160 -4.05 7.18 -19.23
C PRO A 160 -3.46 6.65 -17.91
N ASP A 161 -2.39 5.83 -17.95
CA ASP A 161 -1.81 5.13 -16.79
C ASP A 161 -0.27 5.25 -16.77
N LYS A 162 0.28 6.42 -16.37
CA LYS A 162 1.72 6.58 -16.11
C LYS A 162 1.98 7.25 -14.77
N VAL A 163 2.54 6.50 -13.81
CA VAL A 163 3.36 7.08 -12.73
C VAL A 163 4.83 6.99 -13.17
N ILE A 164 5.52 8.13 -13.11
CA ILE A 164 6.93 8.26 -13.48
C ILE A 164 7.79 7.69 -12.35
N ALA A 165 8.44 6.56 -12.59
CA ALA A 165 9.67 6.20 -11.90
C ALA A 165 10.80 7.11 -12.43
N ALA A 166 11.46 7.84 -11.54
CA ALA A 166 12.71 8.51 -11.88
C ALA A 166 13.78 7.45 -12.19
N GLY A 167 14.33 7.47 -13.40
CA GLY A 167 15.45 6.60 -13.79
C GLY A 167 15.56 6.45 -15.31
N THR A 168 16.41 7.25 -15.94
CA THR A 168 16.83 7.09 -17.33
C THR A 168 17.69 5.84 -17.47
N GLY A 169 17.25 4.86 -18.26
CA GLY A 169 18.05 3.68 -18.63
C GLY A 169 17.23 2.61 -19.36
N SER A 170 17.68 2.26 -20.57
CA SER A 170 17.17 1.15 -21.42
C SER A 170 17.13 -0.21 -20.67
N PRO A 171 16.32 -1.20 -21.11
CA PRO A 171 15.75 -2.23 -20.25
C PRO A 171 16.79 -3.28 -19.84
N ALA A 172 17.24 -3.20 -18.60
CA ALA A 172 17.57 -4.40 -17.86
C ALA A 172 16.24 -5.05 -17.46
N LEU A 173 16.06 -6.34 -17.75
CA LEU A 173 14.97 -7.17 -17.25
C LEU A 173 14.73 -6.84 -15.78
N ALA A 174 13.62 -6.16 -15.49
CA ALA A 174 13.25 -5.85 -14.13
C ALA A 174 13.15 -7.18 -13.36
N PRO A 175 13.61 -7.24 -12.10
CA PRO A 175 13.51 -8.46 -11.31
C PRO A 175 12.04 -8.93 -11.29
N GLU A 176 11.85 -10.21 -11.62
CA GLU A 176 10.54 -10.83 -11.81
C GLU A 176 9.64 -10.61 -10.57
N ASN A 177 8.41 -10.13 -10.78
CA ASN A 177 7.44 -10.00 -9.70
C ASN A 177 6.73 -11.35 -9.52
N ILE A 178 6.87 -11.98 -8.35
CA ILE A 178 6.30 -13.31 -8.11
C ILE A 178 5.12 -13.19 -7.15
N LEU A 179 3.94 -13.65 -7.58
CA LEU A 179 2.77 -13.80 -6.73
C LEU A 179 3.04 -14.86 -5.66
N LYS A 180 2.95 -14.46 -4.39
CA LYS A 180 3.14 -15.33 -3.23
C LYS A 180 1.84 -15.93 -2.74
N THR A 181 0.78 -15.13 -2.68
CA THR A 181 -0.48 -15.57 -2.06
C THR A 181 -1.65 -14.80 -2.62
N VAL A 182 -2.77 -15.49 -2.81
CA VAL A 182 -4.10 -14.88 -2.95
C VAL A 182 -4.90 -15.27 -1.73
N SER A 183 -5.48 -14.30 -1.04
CA SER A 183 -6.35 -14.54 0.11
C SER A 183 -7.58 -13.65 0.05
N ALA A 184 -8.64 -14.06 0.74
CA ALA A 184 -9.88 -13.31 0.82
C ALA A 184 -10.36 -13.27 2.27
N THR A 185 -10.66 -12.08 2.76
CA THR A 185 -11.20 -11.85 4.09
C THR A 185 -12.61 -11.29 3.95
N PRO A 186 -13.65 -12.09 4.20
CA PRO A 186 -15.01 -11.58 4.33
C PRO A 186 -15.12 -10.69 5.56
N MET A 187 -15.68 -9.50 5.37
CA MET A 187 -16.10 -8.61 6.44
C MET A 187 -17.63 -8.48 6.44
N LYS A 188 -18.15 -7.71 7.40
CA LYS A 188 -19.59 -7.43 7.50
C LYS A 188 -20.15 -6.82 6.20
N ASP A 189 -19.48 -5.78 5.70
CA ASP A 189 -19.98 -4.95 4.59
C ASP A 189 -19.21 -5.09 3.27
N ASN A 190 -18.14 -5.89 3.24
CA ASN A 190 -17.35 -6.15 2.03
C ASN A 190 -16.56 -7.47 2.10
N VAL A 191 -15.83 -7.75 1.03
CA VAL A 191 -14.73 -8.72 0.98
C VAL A 191 -13.47 -7.97 0.57
N ILE A 192 -12.37 -8.23 1.28
CA ILE A 192 -11.05 -7.76 0.91
C ILE A 192 -10.28 -8.95 0.34
N VAL A 193 -9.88 -8.86 -0.91
CA VAL A 193 -9.02 -9.82 -1.59
C VAL A 193 -7.60 -9.26 -1.58
N ASN A 194 -6.66 -9.98 -1.00
CA ASN A 194 -5.25 -9.59 -0.95
C ASN A 194 -4.44 -10.48 -1.88
N LEU A 195 -3.83 -9.86 -2.90
CA LEU A 195 -2.85 -10.46 -3.78
C LEU A 195 -1.49 -10.01 -3.30
N LYS A 196 -0.78 -10.90 -2.61
CA LYS A 196 0.56 -10.66 -2.12
C LYS A 196 1.58 -11.13 -3.13
N ALA A 197 2.53 -10.28 -3.48
CA ALA A 197 3.63 -10.56 -4.39
C ALA A 197 4.95 -9.99 -3.83
N ASP A 198 6.07 -10.26 -4.51
CA ASP A 198 7.37 -9.70 -4.13
C ASP A 198 7.44 -8.18 -4.30
N ARG A 199 6.62 -7.63 -5.20
CA ARG A 199 6.57 -6.22 -5.54
C ARG A 199 5.13 -5.77 -5.78
N THR A 200 4.94 -4.46 -5.86
CA THR A 200 3.68 -3.85 -6.25
C THR A 200 3.12 -4.44 -7.55
N ILE A 201 1.81 -4.67 -7.58
CA ILE A 201 1.06 -5.04 -8.78
C ILE A 201 0.37 -3.79 -9.31
N GLU A 202 0.88 -3.27 -10.43
CA GLU A 202 0.37 -2.04 -11.06
C GLU A 202 -0.10 -2.29 -12.49
N ASP A 203 0.51 -3.24 -13.20
CA ASP A 203 0.14 -3.59 -14.57
C ASP A 203 -1.01 -4.61 -14.58
N TYR A 204 -2.24 -4.10 -14.60
CA TYR A 204 -3.43 -4.94 -14.70
C TYR A 204 -4.58 -4.27 -15.45
N LYS A 205 -5.49 -5.08 -15.97
CA LYS A 205 -6.78 -4.67 -16.52
C LYS A 205 -7.90 -5.27 -15.69
N SER A 206 -8.96 -4.50 -15.42
CA SER A 206 -10.15 -5.01 -14.75
C SER A 206 -11.42 -4.76 -15.56
N PHE A 207 -12.36 -5.70 -15.51
CA PHE A 207 -13.67 -5.57 -16.16
C PHE A 207 -14.71 -6.49 -15.54
N ALA A 208 -15.99 -6.14 -15.70
CA ALA A 208 -17.12 -6.93 -15.25
C ALA A 208 -17.78 -7.70 -16.41
N LEU A 209 -18.23 -8.93 -16.15
CA LEU A 209 -19.04 -9.76 -17.05
C LEU A 209 -20.38 -10.03 -16.36
N GLU A 210 -21.49 -9.92 -17.08
CA GLU A 210 -22.82 -10.05 -16.47
C GLU A 210 -23.35 -11.50 -16.45
N ASN A 211 -22.97 -12.32 -17.44
CA ASN A 211 -23.56 -13.64 -17.67
C ASN A 211 -22.50 -14.75 -17.81
N PRO A 212 -22.15 -15.48 -16.73
CA PRO A 212 -22.55 -15.23 -15.35
C PRO A 212 -21.75 -14.09 -14.72
N ALA A 213 -22.34 -13.45 -13.70
CA ALA A 213 -21.78 -12.28 -13.02
C ALA A 213 -20.37 -12.54 -12.44
N ARG A 214 -19.37 -11.86 -13.02
CA ARG A 214 -17.95 -11.98 -12.64
C ARG A 214 -17.26 -10.61 -12.71
N ILE A 215 -16.29 -10.41 -11.83
CA ILE A 215 -15.27 -9.37 -12.00
C ILE A 215 -13.97 -10.07 -12.36
N VAL A 216 -13.29 -9.60 -13.39
CA VAL A 216 -12.05 -10.17 -13.91
C VAL A 216 -10.93 -9.15 -13.76
N PHE A 217 -9.78 -9.60 -13.24
CA PHE A 217 -8.52 -8.88 -13.26
C PHE A 217 -7.49 -9.69 -14.06
N ASP A 218 -7.03 -9.14 -15.16
CA ASP A 218 -5.88 -9.64 -15.91
C ASP A 218 -4.64 -8.91 -15.42
N ILE A 219 -3.73 -9.62 -14.75
CA ILE A 219 -2.56 -9.06 -14.10
C ILE A 219 -1.33 -9.47 -14.89
N PHE A 220 -0.59 -8.51 -15.42
CA PHE A 220 0.56 -8.73 -16.27
C PHE A 220 1.86 -8.65 -15.47
N GLN A 221 2.96 -9.09 -16.10
CA GLN A 221 4.32 -9.00 -15.53
C GLN A 221 4.46 -9.65 -14.15
N ILE A 222 3.67 -10.69 -13.90
CA ILE A 222 3.65 -11.43 -12.65
C ILE A 222 3.76 -12.92 -12.91
N GLN A 223 4.59 -13.59 -12.12
CA GLN A 223 4.77 -15.04 -12.17
C GLN A 223 4.08 -15.72 -10.99
N THR A 224 3.65 -16.97 -11.20
CA THR A 224 3.18 -17.84 -10.12
C THR A 224 4.18 -18.98 -9.92
N PRO A 225 4.68 -19.23 -8.70
CA PRO A 225 5.53 -20.39 -8.43
C PRO A 225 4.85 -21.70 -8.85
N ASP A 226 3.52 -21.77 -8.68
CA ASP A 226 2.70 -22.93 -9.02
C ASP A 226 1.81 -22.61 -10.23
N ALA A 227 1.99 -23.34 -11.34
CA ALA A 227 1.24 -23.18 -12.58
C ALA A 227 -0.21 -23.74 -12.53
N VAL A 228 -0.67 -24.20 -11.36
CA VAL A 228 -2.00 -24.80 -11.22
C VAL A 228 -2.99 -23.72 -10.81
N GLY A 229 -4.00 -23.49 -11.65
CA GLY A 229 -5.08 -22.56 -11.30
C GLY A 229 -5.76 -22.99 -10.00
N GLN A 230 -5.91 -22.07 -9.05
CA GLN A 230 -6.53 -22.35 -7.75
C GLN A 230 -7.87 -21.62 -7.59
N ALA A 231 -8.72 -22.18 -6.73
CA ALA A 231 -10.00 -21.61 -6.38
C ALA A 231 -10.15 -21.52 -4.86
N ILE A 232 -10.55 -20.35 -4.39
CA ILE A 232 -10.77 -20.04 -2.97
C ILE A 232 -12.27 -19.82 -2.78
N ALA A 233 -12.92 -20.69 -2.01
CA ALA A 233 -14.30 -20.48 -1.59
C ALA A 233 -14.33 -19.34 -0.55
N VAL A 234 -15.10 -18.30 -0.83
CA VAL A 234 -15.24 -17.14 0.07
C VAL A 234 -16.57 -17.23 0.83
N ASN A 235 -17.61 -17.76 0.18
CA ASN A 235 -18.93 -18.01 0.77
C ASN A 235 -19.54 -16.79 1.48
N SER A 236 -19.31 -15.59 0.94
CA SER A 236 -19.90 -14.36 1.45
C SER A 236 -21.04 -13.89 0.57
N GLN A 237 -21.83 -12.94 1.07
CA GLN A 237 -22.86 -12.29 0.26
C GLN A 237 -22.26 -11.49 -0.92
N TRP A 238 -21.02 -11.00 -0.80
CA TRP A 238 -20.36 -10.10 -1.76
C TRP A 238 -19.63 -10.87 -2.85
N VAL A 239 -18.84 -11.87 -2.45
CA VAL A 239 -18.05 -12.76 -3.32
C VAL A 239 -18.32 -14.19 -2.90
N LYS A 240 -18.71 -15.02 -3.87
CA LYS A 240 -18.94 -16.46 -3.66
C LYS A 240 -17.61 -17.20 -3.65
N ARG A 241 -16.78 -16.92 -4.65
CA ARG A 241 -15.53 -17.63 -4.89
C ARG A 241 -14.56 -16.77 -5.68
N ILE A 242 -13.28 -16.99 -5.48
CA ILE A 242 -12.20 -16.40 -6.26
C ILE A 242 -11.48 -17.53 -6.99
N ARG A 243 -11.14 -17.31 -8.25
CA ARG A 243 -10.31 -18.20 -9.06
C ARG A 243 -9.15 -17.42 -9.59
N TYR A 244 -7.98 -18.03 -9.68
CA TYR A 244 -6.89 -17.45 -10.44
C TYR A 244 -6.28 -18.51 -11.34
N THR A 245 -5.99 -18.12 -12.57
CA THR A 245 -5.49 -19.02 -13.61
C THR A 245 -4.29 -18.36 -14.27
N PRO A 246 -3.10 -19.00 -14.21
CA PRO A 246 -1.95 -18.50 -14.93
C PRO A 246 -2.11 -18.71 -16.44
N TYR A 247 -1.71 -17.72 -17.20
CA TYR A 247 -1.51 -17.72 -18.66
C TYR A 247 -0.04 -17.33 -18.93
N PRO A 248 0.48 -17.55 -20.15
CA PRO A 248 1.88 -17.24 -20.46
C PRO A 248 2.27 -15.77 -20.23
N ASP A 249 1.34 -14.83 -20.42
CA ASP A 249 1.55 -13.39 -20.35
C ASP A 249 0.96 -12.73 -19.10
N ARG A 250 0.09 -13.44 -18.36
CA ARG A 250 -0.70 -12.84 -17.27
C ARG A 250 -1.25 -13.88 -16.29
N ILE A 251 -1.67 -13.42 -15.12
CA ILE A 251 -2.57 -14.16 -14.25
C ILE A 251 -3.96 -13.56 -14.39
N ARG A 252 -4.97 -14.40 -14.66
CA ARG A 252 -6.37 -13.98 -14.64
C ARG A 252 -6.98 -14.34 -13.29
N LEU A 253 -7.28 -13.33 -12.48
CA LEU A 253 -8.11 -13.45 -11.28
C LEU A 253 -9.57 -13.23 -11.65
N VAL A 254 -10.46 -14.13 -11.24
CA VAL A 254 -11.90 -14.08 -11.47
C VAL A 254 -12.62 -14.17 -10.14
N LEU A 255 -13.39 -13.15 -9.81
CA LEU A 255 -14.29 -13.14 -8.67
C LEU A 255 -15.68 -13.52 -9.18
N ASP A 256 -16.27 -14.57 -8.62
CA ASP A 256 -17.66 -14.97 -8.86
C ASP A 256 -18.55 -14.29 -7.80
N LEU A 257 -19.53 -13.49 -8.21
CA LEU A 257 -20.36 -12.68 -7.31
C LEU A 257 -21.81 -12.54 -7.79
N PRO A 258 -22.76 -12.12 -6.94
CA PRO A 258 -24.08 -11.68 -7.38
C PRO A 258 -24.02 -10.45 -8.28
N GLN A 259 -24.89 -10.39 -9.30
CA GLN A 259 -24.92 -9.30 -10.30
C GLN A 259 -25.01 -7.89 -9.69
N ARG A 260 -25.71 -7.74 -8.55
CA ARG A 260 -25.85 -6.46 -7.83
C ARG A 260 -24.54 -5.83 -7.35
N PHE A 261 -23.43 -6.57 -7.33
CA PHE A 261 -22.13 -6.06 -6.89
C PHE A 261 -21.10 -5.90 -8.02
N LEU A 262 -21.49 -6.10 -9.29
CA LEU A 262 -20.58 -6.01 -10.44
C LEU A 262 -19.92 -4.64 -10.62
N LYS A 263 -20.54 -3.59 -10.08
CA LYS A 263 -20.02 -2.21 -10.13
C LYS A 263 -19.44 -1.74 -8.80
N ASN A 264 -19.42 -2.62 -7.79
CA ASN A 264 -19.06 -2.29 -6.42
C ASN A 264 -17.72 -2.93 -6.08
N TYR A 265 -16.70 -2.62 -6.88
CA TYR A 265 -15.36 -3.13 -6.65
C TYR A 265 -14.30 -2.07 -6.89
N PHE A 266 -13.20 -2.22 -6.17
CA PHE A 266 -12.09 -1.27 -6.15
C PHE A 266 -10.78 -2.04 -6.00
N SER A 267 -9.69 -1.53 -6.57
CA SER A 267 -8.37 -2.16 -6.51
C SER A 267 -7.32 -1.14 -6.13
N PHE A 268 -6.38 -1.54 -5.27
CA PHE A 268 -5.35 -0.66 -4.71
C PHE A 268 -4.01 -1.40 -4.74
N PRO A 269 -3.00 -0.93 -5.48
CA PRO A 269 -1.66 -1.47 -5.38
C PRO A 269 -1.11 -1.35 -3.95
N THR A 270 -0.26 -2.30 -3.54
CA THR A 270 0.47 -2.26 -2.27
C THR A 270 1.96 -2.50 -2.51
N ALA A 271 2.85 -2.12 -1.59
CA ALA A 271 4.30 -2.35 -1.75
C ALA A 271 4.66 -3.81 -2.06
N THR A 272 3.81 -4.74 -1.63
CA THR A 272 3.96 -6.18 -1.83
C THR A 272 2.74 -6.79 -2.54
N GLY A 273 2.17 -6.09 -3.52
CA GLY A 273 1.12 -6.63 -4.39
C GLY A 273 -0.07 -5.70 -4.63
N MET A 274 -1.30 -6.15 -4.33
CA MET A 274 -2.54 -5.39 -4.55
C MET A 274 -3.68 -5.88 -3.62
N LEU A 275 -4.54 -4.96 -3.18
CA LEU A 275 -5.82 -5.24 -2.53
C LEU A 275 -6.98 -5.00 -3.50
N ILE A 276 -8.00 -5.84 -3.45
CA ILE A 276 -9.26 -5.65 -4.17
C ILE A 276 -10.41 -5.70 -3.16
N TYR A 277 -11.25 -4.69 -3.17
CA TYR A 277 -12.45 -4.60 -2.35
C TYR A 277 -13.66 -4.94 -3.21
N VAL A 278 -14.58 -5.74 -2.68
CA VAL A 278 -15.90 -6.00 -3.28
C VAL A 278 -16.98 -5.76 -2.25
N GLY A 279 -17.92 -4.86 -2.54
CA GLY A 279 -18.95 -4.40 -1.63
C GLY A 279 -18.73 -2.96 -1.18
N ARG A 280 -19.08 -2.65 0.06
CA ARG A 280 -18.93 -1.31 0.62
C ARG A 280 -17.46 -1.04 0.93
N LEU A 281 -16.87 0.01 0.39
CA LEU A 281 -15.57 0.45 0.90
C LEU A 281 -15.71 0.82 2.39
N PRO A 282 -14.74 0.47 3.25
CA PRO A 282 -14.76 0.91 4.64
C PRO A 282 -14.86 2.44 4.69
N GLU A 283 -15.71 2.97 5.56
CA GLU A 283 -15.71 4.41 5.88
C GLU A 283 -14.30 4.78 6.36
N PRO A 284 -13.71 5.88 5.86
CA PRO A 284 -14.32 7.04 5.19
C PRO A 284 -14.30 7.12 3.64
N LEU A 285 -13.96 6.04 2.94
CA LEU A 285 -13.97 5.96 1.45
C LEU A 285 -15.36 6.11 0.80
N ARG A 286 -16.42 6.35 1.59
CA ARG A 286 -17.82 6.42 1.16
C ARG A 286 -18.38 7.85 1.10
N THR A 287 -17.63 8.87 1.53
CA THR A 287 -18.20 10.21 1.75
C THR A 287 -18.39 11.02 0.46
N GLN A 288 -19.61 10.87 -0.08
CA GLN A 288 -20.44 11.69 -1.01
C GLN A 288 -19.78 12.83 -1.77
#